data_AF-A0A2P5NVF4-F1
#
_entry.id   AF-A0A2P5NVF4-F1
#
_cell.length_a   1.000
_cell.length_b   1.000
_cell.length_c   1.000
_cell.angle_alpha   90.00
_cell.angle_beta   90.00
_cell.angle_gamma   90.00
#
_symmetry.space_group_name_H-M   'P 1'
#
loop_
_entity.id
_entity.type
_entity.pdbx_description
1 polymer ?
#
loop_
_entity_poly.entity_id
_entity_poly.type
_entity_poly.pdbx_seq_one_letter_code
_entity_poly.pdbx_strand_id
1 'polypeptide(L)'
;MSIEKIQNEELLRFEVIDTGIGILSEDQARLFNAFEQADNTTTRKYGGTGLWLAINQRLALLMGGDVGVKSTPGKGSTFWLDVQLGKGDPLAIEPDIALTEKVRTVLHREYQGKRILLVEDEPLNQEVAAMLLKEVGLSVDLAENGEQAVQLARKNAYAAILMDVQMPKQDGLSATAAIRKIVGRETVPIIAMTANAFDEDKLKCFSASMNDFLSNPVNPDCLFETLLKWLVR
;
A
#
# COMPACT_ATOMS: atom_id res chain seq x y z
N MET A 1 -22.14 6.96 -9.85
CA MET A 1 -21.00 7.07 -10.78
C MET A 1 -21.55 7.42 -12.15
N SER A 2 -21.30 8.63 -12.61
CA SER A 2 -21.62 9.10 -13.97
C SER A 2 -20.33 9.41 -14.71
N ILE A 3 -20.32 9.20 -16.03
CA ILE A 3 -19.14 9.35 -16.89
C ILE A 3 -19.45 10.35 -17.99
N GLU A 4 -18.68 11.42 -18.09
CA GLU A 4 -18.72 12.38 -19.19
C GLU A 4 -17.38 12.36 -19.95
N LYS A 5 -17.43 12.34 -21.29
CA LYS A 5 -16.23 12.20 -22.14
C LYS A 5 -15.70 13.56 -22.57
N ILE A 6 -14.43 13.83 -22.31
CA ILE A 6 -13.74 15.06 -22.72
C ILE A 6 -12.38 14.67 -23.33
N GLN A 7 -12.20 14.82 -24.64
CA GLN A 7 -10.92 14.64 -25.38
C GLN A 7 -9.91 13.63 -24.76
N ASN A 8 -10.07 12.33 -25.07
CA ASN A 8 -9.18 11.22 -24.66
C ASN A 8 -9.03 10.97 -23.15
N GLU A 9 -9.67 11.77 -22.30
CA GLU A 9 -9.78 11.58 -20.86
C GLU A 9 -11.28 11.44 -20.50
N GLU A 10 -11.57 10.70 -19.44
CA GLU A 10 -12.92 10.50 -18.93
C GLU A 10 -13.06 11.27 -17.62
N LEU A 11 -14.05 12.16 -17.55
CA LEU A 11 -14.43 12.82 -16.31
C LEU A 11 -15.33 11.83 -15.54
N LEU A 12 -14.83 11.34 -14.41
CA LEU A 12 -15.56 10.44 -13.53
C LEU A 12 -16.10 11.21 -12.34
N ARG A 13 -17.41 11.09 -12.10
CA ARG A 13 -18.05 11.60 -10.90
C ARG A 13 -18.31 10.49 -9.89
N PHE A 14 -17.73 10.66 -8.71
CA PHE A 14 -17.99 9.85 -7.51
C PHE A 14 -18.96 10.59 -6.60
N GLU A 15 -19.93 9.88 -6.04
CA GLU A 15 -20.95 10.48 -5.17
C GLU A 15 -21.08 9.64 -3.90
N VAL A 16 -21.10 10.33 -2.76
CA VAL A 16 -21.39 9.76 -1.45
C VAL A 16 -22.67 10.39 -0.94
N ILE A 17 -23.69 9.57 -0.74
CA ILE A 17 -25.03 10.00 -0.30
C ILE A 17 -25.25 9.53 1.13
N ASP A 18 -25.63 10.46 2.00
CA ASP A 18 -26.04 10.18 3.37
C ASP A 18 -27.47 10.65 3.61
N THR A 19 -28.12 10.10 4.64
CA THR A 19 -29.46 10.50 5.11
C THR A 19 -29.38 11.22 6.47
N GLY A 20 -28.28 11.92 6.71
CA GLY A 20 -27.99 12.59 7.98
C GLY A 20 -28.75 13.90 8.17
N ILE A 21 -28.24 14.76 9.07
CA ILE A 21 -28.88 16.02 9.45
C ILE A 21 -28.99 17.03 8.31
N GLY A 22 -28.22 16.86 7.23
CA GLY A 22 -28.08 17.84 6.15
C GLY A 22 -27.37 19.12 6.59
N ILE A 23 -27.16 20.02 5.64
CA ILE A 23 -26.35 21.24 5.79
C ILE A 23 -27.11 22.43 5.20
N LEU A 24 -27.10 23.56 5.90
CA LEU A 24 -27.72 24.80 5.40
C LEU A 24 -27.00 25.31 4.15
N SER A 25 -27.74 25.92 3.23
CA SER A 25 -27.18 26.40 1.96
C SER A 25 -26.07 27.45 2.15
N GLU A 26 -26.11 28.23 3.22
CA GLU A 26 -25.08 29.22 3.55
C GLU A 26 -23.76 28.59 4.01
N ASP A 27 -23.82 27.46 4.71
CA ASP A 27 -22.63 26.75 5.20
C ASP A 27 -21.99 25.90 4.09
N GLN A 28 -22.78 25.43 3.13
CA GLN A 28 -22.30 24.60 2.01
C GLN A 28 -21.16 25.26 1.21
N ALA A 29 -21.21 26.59 1.03
CA ALA A 29 -20.18 27.35 0.30
C ALA A 29 -18.84 27.44 1.04
N ARG A 30 -18.85 27.22 2.36
CA ARG A 30 -17.72 27.44 3.28
C ARG A 30 -17.00 26.15 3.66
N LEU A 31 -17.67 25.00 3.52
CA LEU A 31 -17.16 23.69 3.88
C LEU A 31 -15.80 23.30 3.27
N PHE A 32 -15.46 23.84 2.10
CA PHE A 32 -14.22 23.49 1.40
C PHE A 32 -13.04 24.41 1.75
N ASN A 33 -13.28 25.48 2.51
CA ASN A 33 -12.20 26.33 3.01
C ASN A 33 -11.47 25.62 4.16
N ALA A 34 -10.15 25.72 4.16
CA ALA A 34 -9.33 25.12 5.21
C ALA A 34 -9.73 25.67 6.59
N PHE A 35 -9.94 24.76 7.55
CA PHE A 35 -10.32 25.06 8.93
C PHE A 35 -11.75 25.63 9.11
N GLU A 36 -12.58 25.64 8.07
CA GLU A 36 -14.00 25.99 8.21
C GLU A 36 -14.85 24.77 8.61
N GLN A 37 -15.81 25.01 9.51
CA GLN A 37 -16.75 24.02 10.02
C GLN A 37 -18.15 24.62 9.99
N ALA A 38 -19.18 23.81 9.69
CA ALA A 38 -20.57 24.27 9.67
C ALA A 38 -21.11 24.60 11.07
N ASP A 39 -20.56 24.02 12.14
CA ASP A 39 -20.96 24.31 13.52
C ASP A 39 -19.98 25.28 14.21
N ASN A 40 -20.44 26.50 14.51
CA ASN A 40 -19.71 27.51 15.30
C ASN A 40 -19.93 27.37 16.83
N THR A 41 -20.53 26.27 17.31
CA THR A 41 -20.86 26.10 18.74
C THR A 41 -19.85 25.22 19.47
N THR A 42 -19.50 25.58 20.71
CA THR A 42 -18.54 24.88 21.58
C THR A 42 -19.05 23.53 22.11
N THR A 43 -20.34 23.21 21.93
CA THR A 43 -20.98 21.96 22.39
C THR A 43 -20.98 20.91 21.28
N ARG A 44 -19.96 20.05 21.33
CA ARG A 44 -19.61 19.06 20.31
C ARG A 44 -20.62 17.92 20.20
N LYS A 45 -21.09 17.63 18.98
CA LYS A 45 -21.81 16.38 18.65
C LYS A 45 -21.24 15.63 17.42
N TYR A 46 -20.62 16.34 16.47
CA TYR A 46 -19.97 15.77 15.30
C TYR A 46 -18.60 16.46 15.10
N GLY A 47 -17.49 15.71 15.12
CA GLY A 47 -16.12 16.25 15.19
C GLY A 47 -15.28 16.01 13.94
N GLY A 48 -14.33 16.92 13.68
CA GLY A 48 -13.32 16.85 12.61
C GLY A 48 -12.38 18.06 12.66
N THR A 49 -11.28 18.07 11.91
CA THR A 49 -10.31 19.18 11.90
C THR A 49 -10.65 20.31 10.92
N GLY A 50 -11.72 20.17 10.13
CA GLY A 50 -12.06 21.11 9.04
C GLY A 50 -11.05 21.10 7.88
N LEU A 51 -10.07 20.18 7.90
CA LEU A 51 -9.03 20.08 6.87
C LEU A 51 -9.40 19.08 5.77
N TRP A 52 -10.18 18.05 6.08
CA TRP A 52 -10.42 16.93 5.18
C TRP A 52 -11.07 17.34 3.86
N LEU A 53 -12.09 18.22 3.90
CA LEU A 53 -12.74 18.70 2.68
C LEU A 53 -11.82 19.62 1.85
N ALA A 54 -10.99 20.44 2.51
CA ALA A 54 -9.99 21.26 1.84
C ALA A 54 -8.88 20.41 1.17
N ILE A 55 -8.47 19.31 1.80
CA ILE A 55 -7.53 18.34 1.20
C ILE A 55 -8.17 17.67 -0.01
N ASN A 56 -9.41 17.18 0.12
CA ASN A 56 -10.12 16.55 -0.99
C ASN A 56 -10.31 17.52 -2.17
N GLN A 57 -10.65 18.79 -1.91
CA GLN A 57 -10.71 19.81 -2.95
C GLN A 57 -9.36 19.99 -3.66
N ARG A 58 -8.26 20.09 -2.90
CA ARG A 58 -6.93 20.24 -3.49
C ARG A 58 -6.54 19.03 -4.34
N LEU A 59 -6.86 17.82 -3.89
CA LEU A 59 -6.61 16.59 -4.65
C LEU A 59 -7.45 16.55 -5.93
N ALA A 60 -8.75 16.87 -5.86
CA ALA A 60 -9.63 16.95 -7.02
C ALA A 60 -9.08 17.90 -8.10
N LEU A 61 -8.69 19.10 -7.68
CA LEU A 61 -8.12 20.12 -8.57
C LEU A 61 -6.80 19.68 -9.20
N LEU A 62 -5.93 19.00 -8.43
CA LEU A 62 -4.68 18.42 -8.96
C LEU A 62 -4.95 17.31 -9.98
N MET A 63 -6.07 16.61 -9.86
CA MET A 63 -6.53 15.58 -10.78
C MET A 63 -7.41 16.14 -11.92
N GLY A 64 -7.37 17.46 -12.17
CA GLY A 64 -8.11 18.09 -13.27
C GLY A 64 -9.64 18.11 -13.10
N GLY A 65 -10.13 17.79 -11.90
CA GLY A 65 -11.55 17.77 -11.58
C GLY A 65 -11.94 18.79 -10.51
N ASP A 66 -13.07 18.53 -9.84
CA ASP A 66 -13.69 19.46 -8.88
C ASP A 66 -14.42 18.68 -7.77
N VAL A 67 -14.85 19.34 -6.72
CA VAL A 67 -15.59 18.73 -5.61
C VAL A 67 -16.74 19.63 -5.19
N GLY A 68 -17.83 19.03 -4.69
CA GLY A 68 -18.90 19.82 -4.12
C GLY A 68 -19.86 19.02 -3.26
N VAL A 69 -20.89 19.73 -2.82
CA VAL A 69 -21.94 19.17 -1.96
C VAL A 69 -23.31 19.69 -2.41
N LYS A 70 -24.31 18.83 -2.30
CA LYS A 70 -25.72 19.19 -2.36
C LYS A 70 -26.39 18.62 -1.12
N SER A 71 -26.83 19.50 -0.22
CA SER A 71 -27.44 19.06 1.04
C SER A 71 -28.76 19.78 1.30
N THR A 72 -29.67 19.10 2.00
CA THR A 72 -30.93 19.69 2.47
C THR A 72 -31.11 19.36 3.95
N PRO A 73 -31.28 20.36 4.84
CA PRO A 73 -31.50 20.13 6.26
C PRO A 73 -32.63 19.12 6.51
N GLY A 74 -32.36 18.13 7.36
CA GLY A 74 -33.28 17.05 7.71
C GLY A 74 -33.48 15.97 6.65
N LYS A 75 -32.81 16.04 5.49
CA LYS A 75 -32.91 15.03 4.42
C LYS A 75 -31.58 14.34 4.08
N GLY A 76 -30.47 14.83 4.60
CA GLY A 76 -29.12 14.32 4.32
C GLY A 76 -28.35 15.11 3.26
N SER A 77 -27.19 14.60 2.87
CA SER A 77 -26.27 15.27 1.94
C SER A 77 -25.80 14.34 0.83
N THR A 78 -25.40 14.93 -0.29
CA THR A 78 -24.70 14.27 -1.38
C THR A 78 -23.41 15.04 -1.63
N PHE A 79 -22.28 14.43 -1.30
CA PHE A 79 -20.95 14.94 -1.65
C PHE A 79 -20.54 14.32 -2.98
N TRP A 80 -19.94 15.10 -3.85
CA TRP A 80 -19.47 14.63 -5.14
C TRP A 80 -18.04 15.06 -5.39
N LEU A 81 -17.30 14.23 -6.11
CA LEU A 81 -15.92 14.44 -6.54
C LEU A 81 -15.83 14.08 -8.03
N ASP A 82 -15.40 15.04 -8.82
CA ASP A 82 -15.01 14.85 -10.21
C ASP A 82 -13.50 14.71 -10.29
N VAL A 83 -13.04 13.77 -11.11
CA VAL A 83 -11.62 13.60 -11.44
C VAL A 83 -11.47 13.30 -12.92
N GLN A 84 -10.46 13.90 -13.54
CA GLN A 84 -10.10 13.64 -14.92
C GLN A 84 -9.10 12.49 -14.94
N LEU A 85 -9.55 11.34 -15.45
CA LEU A 85 -8.68 10.17 -15.57
C LEU A 85 -8.45 9.86 -17.04
N GLY A 86 -7.19 9.63 -17.40
CA GLY A 86 -6.86 9.01 -18.67
C GLY A 86 -7.47 7.60 -18.72
N LYS A 87 -7.87 7.17 -19.93
CA LYS A 87 -8.08 5.75 -20.14
C LYS A 87 -6.75 5.06 -19.89
N GLY A 88 -6.73 4.13 -18.92
CA GLY A 88 -5.66 3.16 -18.88
C GLY A 88 -5.55 2.53 -20.27
N ASP A 89 -4.38 2.58 -20.86
CA ASP A 89 -4.13 1.77 -22.04
C ASP A 89 -4.35 0.32 -21.59
N PRO A 90 -5.28 -0.44 -22.19
CA PRO A 90 -5.47 -1.85 -21.86
C PRO A 90 -4.13 -2.61 -21.93
N LEU A 91 -3.20 -2.14 -22.77
CA LEU A 91 -1.87 -2.70 -22.93
C LEU A 91 -0.83 -2.18 -21.92
N ALA A 92 -1.09 -1.09 -21.17
CA ALA A 92 -0.15 -0.56 -20.18
C ALA A 92 -0.39 -1.08 -18.75
N ILE A 93 -1.54 -1.71 -18.49
CA ILE A 93 -1.82 -2.46 -17.25
C ILE A 93 -2.63 -3.71 -17.60
N GLU A 94 -2.16 -4.50 -18.56
CA GLU A 94 -2.29 -5.94 -18.40
C GLU A 94 -1.03 -6.35 -17.62
N PRO A 95 -1.10 -6.66 -16.30
CA PRO A 95 -0.15 -7.66 -15.83
C PRO A 95 -0.35 -8.81 -16.81
N ASP A 96 0.67 -9.18 -17.58
CA ASP A 96 0.56 -10.25 -18.55
C ASP A 96 0.08 -11.47 -17.76
N ILE A 97 -1.24 -11.72 -17.76
CA ILE A 97 -1.88 -12.67 -16.84
C ILE A 97 -1.26 -14.04 -17.09
N ALA A 98 -0.85 -14.31 -18.33
CA ALA A 98 -0.12 -15.49 -18.71
C ALA A 98 1.30 -15.51 -18.13
N LEU A 99 2.03 -14.39 -18.10
CA LEU A 99 3.31 -14.28 -17.41
C LEU A 99 3.17 -14.47 -15.91
N THR A 100 2.23 -13.79 -15.25
CA THR A 100 1.97 -13.93 -13.81
C THR A 100 1.64 -15.38 -13.45
N GLU A 101 0.74 -16.01 -14.21
CA GLU A 101 0.35 -17.41 -13.98
C GLU A 101 1.51 -18.36 -14.25
N LYS A 102 2.34 -18.06 -15.26
CA LYS A 102 3.57 -18.81 -15.53
C LYS A 102 4.58 -18.67 -14.39
N VAL A 103 4.79 -17.47 -13.86
CA VAL A 103 5.68 -17.21 -12.71
C VAL A 103 5.22 -18.01 -11.49
N ARG A 104 3.92 -17.93 -11.14
CA ARG A 104 3.32 -18.74 -10.06
C ARG A 104 3.54 -20.23 -10.28
N THR A 105 3.30 -20.71 -11.49
CA THR A 105 3.46 -22.13 -11.84
C THR A 105 4.91 -22.57 -11.66
N VAL A 106 5.89 -21.76 -12.08
CA VAL A 106 7.32 -22.05 -11.88
C VAL A 106 7.67 -22.05 -10.39
N LEU A 107 7.23 -21.04 -9.63
CA LEU A 107 7.45 -20.99 -8.17
C LEU A 107 6.91 -22.24 -7.49
N HIS A 108 5.67 -22.61 -7.79
CA HIS A 108 5.03 -23.79 -7.22
C HIS A 108 5.73 -25.10 -7.62
N ARG A 109 6.17 -25.23 -8.87
CA ARG A 109 6.78 -26.48 -9.37
C ARG A 109 8.23 -26.66 -8.94
N GLU A 110 9.02 -25.59 -8.96
CA GLU A 110 10.48 -25.66 -8.80
C GLU A 110 10.97 -25.26 -7.40
N TYR A 111 10.18 -24.47 -6.68
CA TYR A 111 10.57 -23.91 -5.38
C TYR A 111 9.63 -24.28 -4.24
N GLN A 112 8.76 -25.27 -4.44
CA GLN A 112 7.89 -25.79 -3.39
C GLN A 112 8.67 -26.14 -2.11
N GLY A 113 8.13 -25.75 -0.96
CA GLY A 113 8.73 -26.05 0.34
C GLY A 113 9.98 -25.23 0.70
N LYS A 114 10.47 -24.36 -0.19
CA LYS A 114 11.53 -23.41 0.17
C LYS A 114 11.04 -22.50 1.29
N ARG A 115 11.89 -22.29 2.29
CA ARG A 115 11.57 -21.49 3.47
C ARG A 115 11.85 -20.03 3.22
N ILE A 116 10.83 -19.20 3.41
CA ILE A 116 10.89 -17.74 3.37
C ILE A 116 10.69 -17.24 4.80
N LEU A 117 11.53 -16.30 5.21
CA LEU A 117 11.29 -15.55 6.44
C LEU A 117 10.55 -14.27 6.08
N LEU A 118 9.34 -14.09 6.59
CA LEU A 118 8.56 -12.86 6.46
C LEU A 118 8.66 -12.07 7.77
N VAL A 119 9.19 -10.85 7.70
CA VAL A 119 9.37 -9.96 8.84
C VAL A 119 8.52 -8.72 8.64
N GLU A 120 7.49 -8.58 9.47
CA GLU A 120 6.44 -7.56 9.37
C GLU A 120 5.80 -7.44 10.76
N ASP A 121 5.51 -6.23 11.26
CA ASP A 121 4.98 -6.05 12.62
C ASP A 121 3.44 -5.94 12.67
N GLU A 122 2.78 -5.63 11.56
CA GLU A 122 1.32 -5.56 11.49
C GLU A 122 0.69 -6.93 11.17
N PRO A 123 -0.14 -7.51 12.06
CA PRO A 123 -0.71 -8.85 11.88
C PRO A 123 -1.50 -9.05 10.58
N LEU A 124 -2.22 -8.01 10.12
CA LEU A 124 -2.97 -8.09 8.87
C LEU A 124 -2.05 -8.21 7.65
N ASN A 125 -0.95 -7.45 7.62
CA ASN A 125 0.04 -7.51 6.55
C ASN A 125 0.75 -8.86 6.55
N GLN A 126 1.10 -9.38 7.74
CA GLN A 126 1.66 -10.73 7.89
C GLN A 126 0.73 -11.79 7.30
N GLU A 127 -0.56 -11.74 7.62
CA GLU A 127 -1.55 -12.72 7.14
C GLU A 127 -1.67 -12.68 5.61
N VAL A 128 -1.81 -11.50 5.02
CA VAL A 128 -1.92 -11.32 3.56
C VAL A 128 -0.66 -11.82 2.85
N ALA A 129 0.52 -11.36 3.26
CA ALA A 129 1.76 -11.77 2.62
C ALA A 129 2.05 -13.28 2.81
N ALA A 130 1.79 -13.83 3.99
CA ALA A 130 1.94 -15.27 4.22
C ALA A 130 0.97 -16.12 3.39
N MET A 131 -0.26 -15.64 3.17
CA MET A 131 -1.23 -16.30 2.29
C MET A 131 -0.71 -16.39 0.85
N LEU A 132 -0.22 -15.27 0.30
CA LEU A 132 0.33 -15.21 -1.06
C LEU A 132 1.54 -16.13 -1.23
N LEU A 133 2.44 -16.16 -0.26
CA LEU A 133 3.61 -17.05 -0.30
C LEU A 133 3.21 -18.54 -0.24
N LYS A 134 2.24 -18.90 0.60
CA LYS A 134 1.74 -20.28 0.71
C LYS A 134 0.98 -20.72 -0.54
N GLU A 135 0.32 -19.80 -1.23
CA GLU A 135 -0.40 -20.06 -2.48
C GLU A 135 0.53 -20.66 -3.55
N VAL A 136 1.76 -20.15 -3.65
CA VAL A 136 2.80 -20.69 -4.55
C VAL A 136 3.64 -21.81 -3.91
N GLY A 137 3.17 -22.41 -2.82
CA GLY A 137 3.76 -23.59 -2.20
C GLY A 137 5.01 -23.33 -1.36
N LEU A 138 5.34 -22.08 -1.03
CA LEU A 138 6.48 -21.74 -0.16
C LEU A 138 6.13 -21.98 1.32
N SER A 139 7.15 -22.32 2.11
CA SER A 139 7.02 -22.42 3.56
C SER A 139 7.39 -21.08 4.19
N VAL A 140 6.57 -20.57 5.12
CA VAL A 140 6.75 -19.23 5.69
C VAL A 140 6.97 -19.33 7.19
N ASP A 141 8.08 -18.77 7.66
CA ASP A 141 8.26 -18.43 9.07
C ASP A 141 7.99 -16.93 9.26
N LEU A 142 7.36 -16.57 10.38
CA LEU A 142 7.02 -15.19 10.71
C LEU A 142 7.95 -14.62 11.78
N ALA A 143 8.26 -13.34 11.67
CA ALA A 143 8.89 -12.54 12.70
C ALA A 143 8.20 -11.17 12.79
N GLU A 144 7.97 -10.70 14.01
CA GLU A 144 7.25 -9.45 14.28
C GLU A 144 8.18 -8.23 14.43
N ASN A 145 9.49 -8.42 14.30
CA ASN A 145 10.51 -7.37 14.42
C ASN A 145 11.89 -7.90 14.01
N GLY A 146 12.85 -6.97 13.87
CA GLY A 146 14.23 -7.28 13.50
C GLY A 146 14.96 -8.24 14.45
N GLU A 147 14.69 -8.18 15.76
CA GLU A 147 15.37 -9.05 16.74
C GLU A 147 14.96 -10.51 16.54
N GLN A 148 13.65 -10.77 16.42
CA GLN A 148 13.13 -12.10 16.10
C GLN A 148 13.66 -12.60 14.75
N ALA A 149 13.72 -11.73 13.74
CA ALA A 149 14.26 -12.07 12.43
C ALA A 149 15.72 -12.54 12.49
N VAL A 150 16.57 -11.80 13.23
CA VAL A 150 17.98 -12.19 13.44
C VAL A 150 18.09 -13.53 14.18
N GLN A 151 17.26 -13.76 15.21
CA GLN A 151 17.25 -15.03 15.94
C GLN A 151 16.86 -16.22 15.05
N LEU A 152 15.85 -16.05 14.21
CA LEU A 152 15.40 -17.06 13.27
C LEU A 152 16.45 -17.33 12.19
N ALA A 153 17.06 -16.28 11.62
CA ALA A 153 18.12 -16.40 10.62
C ALA A 153 19.40 -17.09 11.13
N ARG A 154 19.66 -17.04 12.45
CA ARG A 154 20.74 -17.82 13.10
C ARG A 154 20.42 -19.31 13.17
N LYS A 155 19.15 -19.66 13.40
CA LYS A 155 18.71 -21.05 13.61
C LYS A 155 18.41 -21.78 12.32
N ASN A 156 17.90 -21.06 11.32
CA ASN A 156 17.38 -21.62 10.08
C ASN A 156 18.11 -21.05 8.87
N ALA A 157 18.11 -21.80 7.77
CA ALA A 157 18.47 -21.30 6.45
C ALA A 157 17.19 -20.93 5.70
N TYR A 158 17.18 -19.73 5.13
CA TYR A 158 16.08 -19.23 4.32
C TYR A 158 16.54 -19.06 2.88
N ALA A 159 15.63 -19.31 1.94
CA ALA A 159 15.87 -19.10 0.52
C ALA A 159 15.76 -17.61 0.15
N ALA A 160 14.90 -16.87 0.85
CA ALA A 160 14.86 -15.41 0.85
C ALA A 160 14.24 -14.90 2.16
N ILE A 161 14.47 -13.62 2.46
CA ILE A 161 13.89 -12.90 3.59
C ILE A 161 13.15 -11.70 3.03
N LEU A 162 11.86 -11.58 3.35
CA LEU A 162 11.08 -10.37 3.12
C LEU A 162 11.10 -9.56 4.43
N MET A 163 11.59 -8.32 4.37
CA MET A 163 11.92 -7.54 5.55
C MET A 163 11.27 -6.17 5.48
N ASP A 164 10.28 -5.90 6.34
CA ASP A 164 9.82 -4.53 6.54
C ASP A 164 10.98 -3.65 7.03
N VAL A 165 11.12 -2.49 6.40
CA VAL A 165 12.12 -1.49 6.75
C VAL A 165 11.77 -0.81 8.07
N GLN A 166 10.49 -0.53 8.32
CA GLN A 166 10.03 0.27 9.46
C GLN A 166 9.26 -0.59 10.45
N MET A 167 9.93 -1.02 11.51
CA MET A 167 9.33 -1.82 12.59
C MET A 167 9.75 -1.30 13.96
N PRO A 168 8.95 -1.53 15.02
CA PRO A 168 9.32 -1.23 16.39
C PRO A 168 10.50 -2.11 16.87
N LYS A 169 11.19 -1.62 17.90
CA LYS A 169 12.38 -2.24 18.54
C LYS A 169 13.63 -2.24 17.65
N GLN A 170 13.68 -3.09 16.63
CA GLN A 170 14.79 -3.17 15.70
C GLN A 170 14.26 -3.08 14.27
N ASP A 171 14.66 -2.02 13.57
CA ASP A 171 14.29 -1.77 12.18
C ASP A 171 14.93 -2.78 11.21
N GLY A 172 14.37 -2.84 9.99
CA GLY A 172 14.80 -3.79 8.97
C GLY A 172 16.23 -3.57 8.48
N LEU A 173 16.72 -2.33 8.47
CA LEU A 173 18.08 -1.99 8.04
C LEU A 173 19.12 -2.55 9.03
N SER A 174 18.89 -2.32 10.32
CA SER A 174 19.71 -2.81 11.42
C SER A 174 19.65 -4.33 11.52
N ALA A 175 18.46 -4.92 11.32
CA ALA A 175 18.27 -6.37 11.25
C ALA A 175 19.06 -6.99 10.09
N THR A 176 19.00 -6.37 8.90
CA THR A 176 19.75 -6.80 7.71
C THR A 176 21.25 -6.78 7.98
N ALA A 177 21.78 -5.69 8.53
CA ALA A 177 23.19 -5.59 8.87
C ALA A 177 23.64 -6.66 9.89
N ALA A 178 22.76 -7.03 10.82
CA ALA A 178 23.02 -8.10 11.78
C ALA A 178 22.95 -9.50 11.13
N ILE A 179 22.00 -9.75 10.23
CA ILE A 179 21.86 -11.02 9.50
C ILE A 179 23.08 -11.27 8.60
N ARG A 180 23.58 -10.23 7.93
CA ARG A 180 24.77 -10.32 7.06
C ARG A 180 26.04 -10.74 7.80
N LYS A 181 26.11 -10.54 9.12
CA LYS A 181 27.24 -10.96 9.96
C LYS A 181 27.14 -12.42 10.42
N ILE A 182 26.03 -13.12 10.13
CA ILE A 182 25.85 -14.52 10.46
C ILE A 182 26.54 -15.36 9.38
N VAL A 183 27.42 -16.26 9.80
CA VAL A 183 28.14 -17.18 8.90
C VAL A 183 27.13 -18.00 8.09
N GLY A 184 27.26 -17.98 6.75
CA GLY A 184 26.37 -18.67 5.83
C GLY A 184 25.07 -17.92 5.50
N ARG A 185 24.96 -16.63 5.86
CA ARG A 185 23.82 -15.73 5.54
C ARG A 185 24.28 -14.43 4.86
N GLU A 186 25.53 -14.36 4.47
CA GLU A 186 26.14 -13.19 3.82
C GLU A 186 25.41 -12.85 2.51
N THR A 187 24.95 -13.89 1.80
CA THR A 187 24.37 -13.77 0.46
C THR A 187 22.88 -14.11 0.38
N VAL A 188 22.21 -14.41 1.51
CA VAL A 188 20.77 -14.70 1.47
C VAL A 188 20.02 -13.49 0.91
N PRO A 189 19.14 -13.66 -0.08
CA PRO A 189 18.35 -12.54 -0.59
C PRO A 189 17.53 -11.90 0.53
N ILE A 190 17.71 -10.61 0.77
CA ILE A 190 16.89 -9.80 1.67
C ILE A 190 16.18 -8.74 0.85
N ILE A 191 14.87 -8.85 0.73
CA ILE A 191 14.01 -7.97 -0.07
C ILE A 191 13.29 -7.04 0.91
N ALA A 192 13.51 -5.74 0.76
CA ALA A 192 12.89 -4.72 1.58
C ALA A 192 11.38 -4.65 1.30
N MET A 193 10.56 -4.47 2.32
CA MET A 193 9.15 -4.10 2.21
C MET A 193 9.02 -2.68 2.77
N THR A 194 8.50 -1.74 1.99
CA THR A 194 8.44 -0.32 2.40
C THR A 194 7.17 0.36 1.92
N ALA A 195 6.53 1.14 2.78
CA ALA A 195 5.41 2.00 2.39
C ALA A 195 5.87 3.19 1.51
N ASN A 196 7.12 3.62 1.64
CA ASN A 196 7.70 4.70 0.86
C ASN A 196 8.63 4.13 -0.23
N ALA A 197 8.18 4.19 -1.48
CA ALA A 197 8.95 3.75 -2.65
C ALA A 197 9.73 4.90 -3.33
N PHE A 198 10.00 6.00 -2.61
CA PHE A 198 10.81 7.10 -3.11
C PHE A 198 12.29 6.69 -3.24
N ASP A 199 13.01 7.29 -4.19
CA ASP A 199 14.36 6.86 -4.54
C ASP A 199 15.38 6.99 -3.40
N GLU A 200 15.19 7.97 -2.49
CA GLU A 200 16.04 8.12 -1.30
C GLU A 200 15.93 6.93 -0.33
N ASP A 201 14.74 6.33 -0.19
CA ASP A 201 14.53 5.18 0.70
C ASP A 201 15.06 3.88 0.07
N LYS A 202 15.02 3.76 -1.26
CA LYS A 202 15.69 2.68 -1.99
C LYS A 202 17.20 2.71 -1.77
N LEU A 203 17.82 3.88 -1.86
CA LEU A 203 19.26 4.05 -1.64
C LEU A 203 19.69 3.59 -0.25
N LYS A 204 18.89 3.88 0.78
CA LYS A 204 19.15 3.40 2.15
C LYS A 204 19.08 1.88 2.25
N CYS A 205 18.10 1.24 1.61
CA CYS A 205 17.96 -0.21 1.58
C CYS A 205 19.18 -0.90 0.93
N PHE A 206 19.59 -0.42 -0.25
CA PHE A 206 20.79 -0.95 -0.92
C PHE A 206 22.07 -0.70 -0.13
N SER A 207 22.20 0.46 0.51
CA SER A 207 23.33 0.77 1.40
C SER A 207 23.39 -0.18 2.60
N ALA A 208 22.25 -0.67 3.07
CA ALA A 208 22.16 -1.69 4.13
C ALA A 208 22.40 -3.13 3.62
N SER A 209 22.80 -3.32 2.36
CA SER A 209 23.00 -4.64 1.72
C SER A 209 21.72 -5.46 1.57
N MET A 210 20.57 -4.78 1.46
CA MET A 210 19.34 -5.38 0.91
C MET A 210 19.48 -5.51 -0.61
N ASN A 211 18.80 -6.51 -1.14
CA ASN A 211 18.98 -6.99 -2.51
C ASN A 211 17.96 -6.42 -3.49
N ASP A 212 16.75 -6.16 -3.00
CA ASP A 212 15.63 -5.63 -3.78
C ASP A 212 14.63 -4.95 -2.84
N PHE A 213 13.54 -4.42 -3.40
CA PHE A 213 12.46 -3.83 -2.62
C PHE A 213 11.08 -4.13 -3.22
N LEU A 214 10.06 -4.10 -2.36
CA LEU A 214 8.64 -4.20 -2.67
C LEU A 214 7.90 -3.08 -1.93
N SER A 215 6.89 -2.50 -2.56
CA SER A 215 6.02 -1.53 -1.91
C SER A 215 5.00 -2.22 -1.01
N ASN A 216 4.71 -1.64 0.14
CA ASN A 216 3.55 -1.98 0.97
C ASN A 216 2.35 -1.09 0.58
N PRO A 217 1.11 -1.63 0.46
CA PRO A 217 0.77 -3.06 0.54
C PRO A 217 1.35 -3.84 -0.63
N VAL A 218 1.76 -5.09 -0.37
CA VAL A 218 2.43 -5.94 -1.36
C VAL A 218 1.51 -6.25 -2.54
N ASN A 219 1.94 -5.90 -3.74
CA ASN A 219 1.32 -6.37 -4.97
C ASN A 219 1.75 -7.84 -5.24
N PRO A 220 0.79 -8.78 -5.43
CA PRO A 220 1.11 -10.20 -5.65
C PRO A 220 2.04 -10.46 -6.84
N ASP A 221 1.83 -9.77 -7.96
CA ASP A 221 2.58 -10.00 -9.19
C ASP A 221 4.04 -9.59 -8.99
N CYS A 222 4.27 -8.39 -8.44
CA CYS A 222 5.60 -7.90 -8.07
C CYS A 222 6.30 -8.84 -7.06
N LEU A 223 5.55 -9.38 -6.10
CA LEU A 223 6.07 -10.32 -5.12
C LEU A 223 6.58 -11.59 -5.80
N PHE A 224 5.76 -12.21 -6.65
CA PHE A 224 6.11 -13.46 -7.31
C PHE A 224 7.28 -13.30 -8.29
N GLU A 225 7.28 -12.23 -9.09
CA GLU A 225 8.39 -11.93 -10.00
C GLU A 225 9.70 -11.72 -9.25
N THR A 226 9.66 -10.95 -8.16
CA THR A 226 10.84 -10.69 -7.32
C THR A 226 11.34 -11.97 -6.68
N LEU A 227 10.45 -12.80 -6.11
CA LEU A 227 10.84 -14.08 -5.54
C LEU A 227 11.47 -14.99 -6.59
N LEU A 228 10.86 -15.13 -7.76
CA LEU A 228 11.42 -15.97 -8.82
C LEU A 228 12.82 -15.49 -9.23
N LYS A 229 13.00 -14.18 -9.43
CA LYS A 229 14.31 -13.56 -9.74
C LYS A 229 15.40 -13.94 -8.73
N TRP A 230 15.06 -14.00 -7.44
CA TRP A 230 16.05 -14.26 -6.37
C TRP A 230 16.20 -15.73 -6.01
N LEU A 231 15.20 -16.57 -6.28
CA LEU A 231 15.23 -18.01 -6.01
C LEU A 231 15.92 -18.83 -7.10
N VAL A 232 16.03 -18.31 -8.33
CA VAL A 232 16.69 -18.98 -9.49
C VAL A 232 18.23 -19.08 -9.37
N ARG A 233 18.81 -18.56 -8.29
CA ARG A 233 20.27 -18.46 -8.10
C ARG A 233 20.95 -19.75 -7.66
#